data_AF-A0A343TFH8-F1
#
_entry.id   AF-A0A343TFH8-F1
#
_cell.length_a   1.000
_cell.length_b   1.000
_cell.length_c   1.000
_cell.angle_alpha   90.00
_cell.angle_beta   90.00
_cell.angle_gamma   90.00
#
_symmetry.space_group_name_H-M   'P 1'
#
loop_
_entity.id
_entity.type
_entity.pdbx_description
1 polymer ?
#
loop_
_entity_poly.entity_id
_entity_poly.type
_entity_poly.pdbx_seq_one_letter_code
_entity_poly.pdbx_strand_id
1 'polypeptide(L)'
;MTDGDATDDTSPEAADGSTPEAEEEPSSFRSRATDRLTYWSDMLFFAGVEFSVLSTPAFLPAFLAQARYPDLVPLAGLSAIALGVLSLAIFRSRRIDVGEWPRRGELSSVPFRLVYFSALFAVATLGIASVAVSTFDTAGAFLFAMVAGGTVEVAGLAAFPRAYRALYGSPTTKPARRV
;
A
#
# COMPACT_ATOMS: atom_id res chain seq x y z
N MET A 1 -8.16 4.77 87.78
CA MET A 1 -7.34 5.52 86.81
C MET A 1 -7.71 4.93 85.46
N THR A 2 -8.49 5.71 84.68
CA THR A 2 -8.90 5.55 83.27
C THR A 2 -9.57 4.25 82.83
N ASP A 3 -10.58 4.17 81.98
CA ASP A 3 -11.58 5.07 81.40
C ASP A 3 -12.53 4.13 80.63
N GLY A 4 -13.79 4.51 80.46
CA GLY A 4 -14.79 3.74 79.70
C GLY A 4 -14.88 4.13 78.22
N ASP A 5 -15.48 3.24 77.41
CA ASP A 5 -16.43 3.49 76.30
C ASP A 5 -16.85 2.11 75.75
N ALA A 6 -18.12 1.69 75.72
CA ALA A 6 -19.20 2.03 74.77
C ALA A 6 -18.77 1.83 73.30
N THR A 7 -19.48 1.20 72.37
CA THR A 7 -20.84 0.63 72.20
C THR A 7 -20.76 -0.21 70.91
N ASP A 8 -21.40 -1.38 70.86
CA ASP A 8 -22.54 -1.67 69.96
C ASP A 8 -22.21 -1.68 68.45
N ASP A 9 -22.27 -2.87 67.83
CA ASP A 9 -22.87 -2.98 66.50
C ASP A 9 -23.39 -4.40 66.25
N THR A 10 -24.72 -4.50 66.23
CA THR A 10 -25.52 -5.63 65.78
C THR A 10 -25.78 -5.53 64.28
N SER A 11 -25.33 -6.51 63.50
CA SER A 11 -26.18 -7.38 62.66
C SER A 11 -25.51 -7.85 61.36
N PRO A 12 -25.90 -9.04 60.87
CA PRO A 12 -25.32 -9.70 59.72
C PRO A 12 -26.12 -9.41 58.43
N GLU A 13 -25.66 -10.04 57.36
CA GLU A 13 -26.46 -10.59 56.25
C GLU A 13 -26.32 -9.90 54.89
N ALA A 14 -25.83 -10.72 53.98
CA ALA A 14 -25.65 -10.48 52.57
C ALA A 14 -26.97 -10.18 51.84
N ALA A 15 -26.94 -9.17 50.99
CA ALA A 15 -27.73 -9.11 49.76
C ALA A 15 -26.86 -8.34 48.75
N ASP A 16 -26.15 -9.06 47.90
CA ASP A 16 -26.62 -9.48 46.58
C ASP A 16 -26.07 -8.50 45.53
N GLY A 17 -25.06 -9.00 44.83
CA GLY A 17 -24.42 -8.30 43.74
C GLY A 17 -25.33 -8.28 42.54
N SER A 18 -25.81 -7.11 42.17
CA SER A 18 -26.33 -6.84 40.84
C SER A 18 -25.62 -5.62 40.28
N THR A 19 -24.45 -5.87 39.71
CA THR A 19 -23.83 -5.06 38.67
C THR A 19 -24.74 -5.11 37.43
N PRO A 20 -25.13 -3.97 36.84
CA PRO A 20 -25.27 -3.87 35.39
C PRO A 20 -23.98 -3.17 34.93
N GLU A 21 -22.91 -3.86 34.51
CA GLU A 21 -22.81 -4.58 33.24
C GLU A 21 -23.68 -3.95 32.13
N ALA A 22 -23.38 -2.71 31.76
CA ALA A 22 -23.64 -2.18 30.42
C ALA A 22 -23.02 -0.79 30.32
N GLU A 23 -21.82 -0.67 29.72
CA GLU A 23 -21.41 0.53 28.95
C GLU A 23 -19.97 0.46 28.37
N GLU A 24 -19.24 -0.65 28.52
CA GLU A 24 -18.08 -0.89 27.66
C GLU A 24 -18.54 -1.50 26.33
N GLU A 25 -18.82 -0.73 25.26
CA GLU A 25 -18.49 -1.22 23.89
C GLU A 25 -18.57 -0.32 22.63
N PRO A 26 -18.92 0.99 22.60
CA PRO A 26 -18.81 1.75 21.35
C PRO A 26 -17.42 2.36 21.08
N SER A 27 -16.58 2.53 22.11
CA SER A 27 -15.28 3.23 22.00
C SER A 27 -14.17 2.35 21.43
N SER A 28 -14.11 1.07 21.82
CA SER A 28 -13.06 0.13 21.40
C SER A 28 -13.16 -0.23 19.92
N PHE A 29 -14.37 -0.28 19.36
CA PHE A 29 -14.56 -0.49 17.93
C PHE A 29 -14.12 0.72 17.11
N ARG A 30 -14.47 1.94 17.54
CA ARG A 30 -14.06 3.18 16.87
C ARG A 30 -12.55 3.36 16.91
N SER A 31 -11.88 3.11 18.03
CA SER A 31 -10.42 3.21 18.13
C SER A 31 -9.73 2.20 17.21
N ARG A 32 -10.15 0.93 17.21
CA ARG A 32 -9.62 -0.09 16.29
C ARG A 32 -9.86 0.27 14.82
N ALA A 33 -11.01 0.86 14.49
CA ALA A 33 -11.33 1.28 13.14
C ALA A 33 -10.47 2.46 12.68
N THR A 34 -10.28 3.47 13.55
CA THR A 34 -9.41 4.62 13.26
C THR A 34 -7.96 4.18 13.14
N ASP A 35 -7.47 3.29 13.99
CA ASP A 35 -6.08 2.80 13.95
C ASP A 35 -5.82 2.04 12.64
N ARG A 36 -6.77 1.21 12.22
CA ARG A 36 -6.69 0.50 10.93
C ARG A 36 -6.71 1.44 9.73
N LEU A 37 -7.53 2.48 9.78
CA LEU A 37 -7.62 3.48 8.71
C LEU A 37 -6.34 4.31 8.61
N THR A 38 -5.79 4.73 9.75
CA THR A 38 -4.52 5.46 9.83
C THR A 38 -3.39 4.60 9.27
N TYR A 39 -3.30 3.34 9.68
CA TYR A 39 -2.31 2.40 9.16
C TYR A 39 -2.42 2.23 7.63
N TRP A 40 -3.63 2.10 7.10
CA TRP A 40 -3.85 1.98 5.65
C TRP A 40 -3.50 3.26 4.90
N SER A 41 -3.85 4.42 5.46
CA SER A 41 -3.52 5.72 4.89
C SER A 41 -2.01 5.94 4.81
N ASP A 42 -1.29 5.63 5.89
CA ASP A 42 0.17 5.69 5.92
C ASP A 42 0.78 4.76 4.87
N MET A 43 0.26 3.53 4.75
CA MET A 43 0.73 2.57 3.76
C MET A 43 0.55 3.08 2.33
N LEU A 44 -0.65 3.58 2.00
CA LEU A 44 -0.96 4.14 0.68
C LEU A 44 -0.16 5.41 0.40
N PHE A 45 0.02 6.28 1.39
CA PHE A 45 0.84 7.48 1.27
C PHE A 45 2.30 7.13 0.95
N PHE A 46 2.93 6.27 1.73
CA PHE A 46 4.31 5.87 1.48
C PHE A 46 4.47 5.10 0.17
N ALA A 47 3.51 4.25 -0.19
CA ALA A 47 3.49 3.58 -1.48
C ALA A 47 3.34 4.59 -2.63
N GLY A 48 2.48 5.60 -2.47
CA GLY A 48 2.27 6.68 -3.44
C GLY A 48 3.52 7.52 -3.67
N VAL A 49 4.20 7.92 -2.60
CA VAL A 49 5.47 8.66 -2.68
C VAL A 49 6.56 7.80 -3.34
N GLU A 50 6.73 6.56 -2.89
CA GLU A 50 7.69 5.61 -3.45
C GLU A 50 7.46 5.42 -4.95
N PHE A 51 6.21 5.15 -5.34
CA PHE A 51 5.83 4.96 -6.73
C PHE A 51 6.07 6.22 -7.56
N SER A 52 5.60 7.38 -7.11
CA SER A 52 5.69 8.63 -7.88
C SER A 52 7.14 9.04 -8.11
N VAL A 53 7.99 8.96 -7.07
CA VAL A 53 9.41 9.30 -7.19
C VAL A 53 10.12 8.34 -8.14
N LEU A 54 9.86 7.04 -8.02
CA LEU A 54 10.52 6.03 -8.87
C LEU A 54 10.01 6.04 -10.31
N SER A 55 8.76 6.45 -10.56
CA SER A 55 8.17 6.53 -11.90
C SER A 55 8.35 7.90 -12.56
N THR A 56 8.85 8.91 -11.84
CA THR A 56 9.03 10.28 -12.34
C THR A 56 9.70 10.37 -13.72
N PRO A 57 10.80 9.65 -14.01
CA PRO A 57 11.43 9.74 -15.33
C PRO A 57 10.53 9.31 -16.50
N ALA A 58 9.53 8.46 -16.24
CA ALA A 58 8.55 8.04 -17.26
C ALA A 58 7.35 8.99 -17.39
N PHE A 59 7.14 9.92 -16.46
CA PHE A 59 6.07 10.92 -16.59
C PHE A 59 6.31 11.87 -17.75
N LEU A 60 7.57 12.24 -18.03
CA LEU A 60 7.88 13.11 -19.16
C LEU A 60 7.51 12.49 -20.52
N PRO A 61 7.96 11.27 -20.88
CA PRO A 61 7.57 10.64 -22.14
C PRO A 61 6.07 10.32 -22.17
N ALA A 62 5.46 9.93 -21.03
CA ALA A 62 4.00 9.77 -20.93
C ALA A 62 3.26 11.07 -21.26
N PHE A 63 3.70 12.20 -20.71
CA PHE A 63 3.14 13.51 -20.98
C PHE A 63 3.28 13.89 -22.47
N LEU A 64 4.48 13.74 -23.05
CA LEU A 64 4.71 14.05 -24.46
C LEU A 64 3.87 13.18 -25.41
N ALA A 65 3.64 11.91 -25.05
CA ALA A 65 2.84 11.01 -25.86
C ALA A 65 1.35 11.35 -25.89
N GLN A 66 0.85 12.20 -24.97
CA GLN A 66 -0.53 12.68 -25.02
C GLN A 66 -0.80 13.49 -26.30
N ALA A 67 0.22 14.10 -26.91
CA ALA A 67 0.08 14.73 -28.22
C ALA A 67 -0.34 13.74 -29.32
N ARG A 68 0.01 12.45 -29.17
CA ARG A 68 -0.34 11.39 -30.11
C ARG A 68 -1.57 10.59 -29.68
N TYR A 69 -1.72 10.38 -28.37
CA TYR A 69 -2.76 9.55 -27.76
C TYR A 69 -3.41 10.31 -26.59
N PRO A 70 -4.21 11.34 -26.87
CA PRO A 70 -4.67 12.31 -25.86
C PRO A 70 -5.51 11.67 -24.75
N ASP A 71 -6.31 10.66 -25.09
CA ASP A 71 -7.23 10.06 -24.11
C ASP A 71 -6.70 8.75 -23.52
N LEU A 72 -5.98 7.97 -24.31
CA LEU A 72 -5.58 6.61 -23.93
C LEU A 72 -4.38 6.58 -22.98
N VAL A 73 -3.41 7.48 -23.17
CA VAL A 73 -2.23 7.55 -22.28
C VAL A 73 -2.63 8.01 -20.87
N PRO A 74 -3.43 9.07 -20.69
CA PRO A 74 -3.91 9.45 -19.35
C PRO A 74 -4.78 8.38 -18.71
N LEU A 75 -5.66 7.72 -19.48
CA LEU A 75 -6.53 6.67 -18.94
C LEU A 75 -5.73 5.47 -18.44
N ALA A 76 -4.80 4.97 -19.26
CA ALA A 76 -3.89 3.91 -18.86
C ALA A 76 -3.02 4.35 -17.67
N GLY A 77 -2.49 5.57 -17.69
CA GLY A 77 -1.69 6.14 -16.61
C GLY A 77 -2.42 6.26 -15.28
N LEU A 78 -3.66 6.76 -15.28
CA LEU A 78 -4.48 6.85 -14.07
C LEU A 78 -4.76 5.46 -13.50
N SER A 79 -5.10 4.49 -14.35
CA SER A 79 -5.32 3.11 -13.91
C SER A 79 -4.05 2.47 -13.32
N ALA A 80 -2.90 2.69 -13.96
CA ALA A 80 -1.59 2.21 -13.52
C ALA A 80 -1.20 2.85 -12.18
N ILE A 81 -1.39 4.17 -12.00
CA ILE A 81 -1.11 4.85 -10.72
C ILE A 81 -2.03 4.29 -9.63
N ALA A 82 -3.34 4.25 -9.86
CA ALA A 82 -4.30 3.84 -8.83
C ALA A 82 -4.06 2.40 -8.37
N LEU A 83 -3.93 1.47 -9.32
CA LEU A 83 -3.71 0.06 -9.01
C LEU A 83 -2.28 -0.24 -8.60
N GLY A 84 -1.29 0.49 -9.13
CA GLY A 84 0.12 0.36 -8.76
C GLY A 84 0.37 0.77 -7.31
N VAL A 85 -0.15 1.93 -6.88
CA VAL A 85 -0.03 2.38 -5.49
C VAL A 85 -0.73 1.42 -4.53
N LEU A 86 -1.94 1.00 -4.86
CA LEU A 86 -2.69 0.03 -4.06
C LEU A 86 -1.94 -1.31 -3.95
N SER A 87 -1.47 -1.84 -5.08
CA SER A 87 -0.74 -3.12 -5.13
C SER A 87 0.57 -3.04 -4.38
N LEU A 88 1.32 -1.94 -4.51
CA LEU A 88 2.55 -1.74 -3.78
C LEU A 88 2.30 -1.70 -2.26
N ALA A 89 1.23 -1.04 -1.81
CA ALA A 89 0.82 -1.06 -0.40
C ALA A 89 0.48 -2.49 0.09
N ILE A 90 -0.23 -3.27 -0.73
CA ILE A 90 -0.60 -4.66 -0.43
C ILE A 90 0.65 -5.57 -0.37
N PHE A 91 1.54 -5.48 -1.35
CA PHE A 91 2.76 -6.31 -1.39
C PHE A 91 3.72 -5.93 -0.28
N ARG A 92 3.86 -4.64 0.05
CA ARG A 92 4.70 -4.16 1.16
C ARG A 92 4.16 -4.58 2.53
N SER A 93 2.84 -4.62 2.70
CA SER A 93 2.22 -5.11 3.93
C SER A 93 2.22 -6.64 4.06
N ARG A 94 2.78 -7.36 3.07
CA ARG A 94 2.83 -8.84 3.01
C ARG A 94 1.45 -9.49 3.14
N ARG A 95 0.38 -8.76 2.77
CA ARG A 95 -0.98 -9.31 2.66
C ARG A 95 -1.06 -10.37 1.56
N ILE A 96 -0.26 -10.21 0.51
CA ILE A 96 -0.04 -11.18 -0.56
C ILE A 96 1.47 -11.41 -0.65
N ASP A 97 1.91 -12.66 -0.54
CA ASP A 97 3.32 -13.00 -0.67
C ASP A 97 3.72 -13.15 -2.15
N VAL A 98 4.48 -12.17 -2.63
CA VAL A 98 5.07 -12.14 -3.97
C VAL A 98 6.59 -12.35 -3.94
N GLY A 99 7.14 -12.68 -2.77
CA GLY A 99 8.58 -12.77 -2.50
C GLY A 99 9.11 -11.58 -1.71
N GLU A 100 10.40 -11.65 -1.36
CA GLU A 100 11.02 -10.64 -0.50
C GLU A 100 11.41 -9.40 -1.28
N TRP A 101 10.83 -8.27 -0.86
CA TRP A 101 11.20 -6.97 -1.36
C TRP A 101 12.47 -6.42 -0.69
N PRO A 102 13.35 -5.73 -1.44
CA PRO A 102 14.46 -4.98 -0.87
C PRO A 102 13.96 -3.93 0.12
N ARG A 103 14.78 -3.62 1.12
CA ARG A 103 14.43 -2.66 2.17
C ARG A 103 14.28 -1.27 1.56
N ARG A 104 13.33 -0.46 2.07
CA ARG A 104 13.09 0.90 1.53
C ARG A 104 14.37 1.76 1.55
N GLY A 105 15.19 1.64 2.60
CA GLY A 105 16.45 2.38 2.77
C GLY A 105 17.70 1.71 2.16
N GLU A 106 17.56 0.62 1.42
CA GLU A 106 18.71 -0.03 0.76
C GLU A 106 19.13 0.78 -0.47
N LEU A 107 20.06 1.72 -0.30
CA LEU A 107 20.50 2.66 -1.34
C LEU A 107 21.03 1.97 -2.61
N SER A 108 21.64 0.79 -2.48
CA SER A 108 22.11 0.00 -3.62
C SER A 108 20.99 -0.45 -4.55
N SER A 109 19.76 -0.60 -4.03
CA SER A 109 18.59 -0.98 -4.82
C SER A 109 17.93 0.20 -5.55
N VAL A 110 18.26 1.44 -5.19
CA VAL A 110 17.55 2.64 -5.66
C VAL A 110 17.68 2.82 -7.18
N PRO A 111 18.88 2.75 -7.80
CA PRO A 111 19.00 2.92 -9.25
C PRO A 111 18.19 1.87 -10.03
N PHE A 112 18.22 0.61 -9.57
CA PHE A 112 17.45 -0.46 -10.20
C PHE A 112 15.95 -0.26 -10.05
N ARG A 113 15.48 0.13 -8.85
CA ARG A 113 14.07 0.44 -8.59
C ARG A 113 13.59 1.59 -9.46
N LEU A 114 14.40 2.64 -9.59
CA LEU A 114 14.09 3.79 -10.45
C LEU A 114 13.92 3.34 -11.91
N VAL A 115 14.89 2.60 -12.45
CA VAL A 115 14.81 2.10 -13.83
C VAL A 115 13.64 1.15 -14.01
N TYR A 116 13.44 0.21 -13.10
CA TYR A 116 12.38 -0.81 -13.20
C TYR A 116 10.99 -0.19 -13.13
N PHE A 117 10.72 0.66 -12.13
CA PHE A 117 9.41 1.28 -11.96
C PHE A 117 9.11 2.27 -13.08
N SER A 118 10.10 3.07 -13.49
CA SER A 118 9.95 3.97 -14.63
C SER A 118 9.67 3.20 -15.92
N ALA A 119 10.41 2.13 -16.20
CA ALA A 119 10.17 1.31 -17.39
C ALA A 119 8.80 0.61 -17.33
N LEU A 120 8.42 0.06 -16.17
CA LEU A 120 7.13 -0.59 -15.96
C LEU A 120 5.98 0.39 -16.22
N PHE A 121 6.04 1.58 -15.62
CA PHE A 121 5.05 2.63 -15.82
C PHE A 121 4.98 3.07 -17.30
N ALA A 122 6.12 3.21 -17.97
CA ALA A 122 6.15 3.53 -19.39
C ALA A 122 5.48 2.44 -20.25
N VAL A 123 5.69 1.15 -19.92
CA VAL A 123 5.03 0.02 -20.60
C VAL A 123 3.54 0.01 -20.32
N ALA A 124 3.14 0.17 -19.05
CA ALA A 124 1.74 0.20 -18.61
C ALA A 124 0.95 1.37 -19.21
N THR A 125 1.63 2.45 -19.63
CA THR A 125 1.00 3.63 -20.22
C THR A 125 1.17 3.71 -21.73
N LEU A 126 2.39 3.96 -22.21
CA LEU A 126 2.71 4.15 -23.62
C LEU A 126 2.55 2.85 -24.39
N GLY A 127 3.06 1.75 -23.84
CA GLY A 127 2.94 0.42 -24.44
C GLY A 127 1.48 0.05 -24.62
N ILE A 128 0.70 0.13 -23.54
CA ILE A 128 -0.73 -0.16 -23.58
C ILE A 128 -1.50 0.76 -24.53
N ALA A 129 -1.26 2.08 -24.52
CA ALA A 129 -1.93 2.99 -25.44
C ALA A 129 -1.61 2.69 -26.90
N SER A 130 -0.36 2.32 -27.21
CA SER A 130 0.04 1.97 -28.57
C SER A 130 -0.63 0.68 -29.07
N VAL A 131 -0.78 -0.32 -28.19
CA VAL A 131 -1.50 -1.57 -28.49
C VAL A 131 -3.00 -1.32 -28.65
N ALA A 132 -3.57 -0.48 -27.77
CA ALA A 132 -4.98 -0.14 -27.79
C ALA A 132 -5.42 0.43 -29.15
N VAL A 133 -4.68 1.43 -29.67
CA VAL A 133 -4.97 2.09 -30.95
C VAL A 133 -4.79 1.16 -32.15
N SER A 134 -3.83 0.25 -32.09
CA SER A 134 -3.50 -0.62 -33.23
C SER A 134 -4.40 -1.84 -33.33
N THR A 135 -5.04 -2.25 -32.22
CA THR A 135 -5.73 -3.55 -32.13
C THR A 135 -7.24 -3.43 -32.01
N PHE A 136 -7.74 -2.38 -31.37
CA PHE A 136 -9.15 -2.27 -30.99
C PHE A 136 -9.84 -1.12 -31.72
N ASP A 137 -11.17 -1.22 -31.81
CA ASP A 137 -12.03 -0.09 -32.16
C ASP A 137 -12.01 0.96 -31.04
N THR A 138 -12.62 2.12 -31.28
CA THR A 138 -12.58 3.24 -30.33
C THR A 138 -13.03 2.81 -28.94
N ALA A 139 -14.21 2.21 -28.80
CA ALA A 139 -14.73 1.79 -27.50
C ALA A 139 -13.87 0.72 -26.82
N GLY A 140 -13.40 -0.28 -27.58
CA GLY A 140 -12.50 -1.32 -27.09
C GLY A 140 -11.15 -0.77 -26.64
N ALA A 141 -10.62 0.24 -27.33
CA ALA A 141 -9.34 0.87 -26.99
C ALA A 141 -9.40 1.57 -25.61
N PHE A 142 -10.49 2.28 -25.30
CA PHE A 142 -10.68 2.91 -23.99
C PHE A 142 -10.73 1.87 -22.87
N LEU A 143 -11.56 0.84 -23.01
CA LEU A 143 -11.70 -0.20 -21.99
C LEU A 143 -10.39 -0.97 -21.81
N PHE A 144 -9.74 -1.34 -22.92
CA PHE A 144 -8.45 -2.02 -22.88
C PHE A 144 -7.38 -1.16 -22.20
N ALA A 145 -7.27 0.12 -22.54
CA ALA A 145 -6.31 1.02 -21.92
C ALA A 145 -6.50 1.13 -20.41
N MET A 146 -7.76 1.28 -19.96
CA MET A 146 -8.11 1.35 -18.54
C MET A 146 -7.78 0.07 -17.77
N VAL A 147 -8.11 -1.10 -18.32
CA VAL A 147 -7.92 -2.38 -17.60
C VAL A 147 -6.49 -2.87 -17.70
N ALA A 148 -5.90 -2.81 -18.89
CA ALA A 148 -4.57 -3.35 -19.15
C ALA A 148 -3.47 -2.53 -18.48
N GLY A 149 -3.59 -1.19 -18.43
CA GLY A 149 -2.60 -0.34 -17.77
C GLY A 149 -2.40 -0.71 -16.31
N GLY A 150 -3.49 -0.73 -15.55
CA GLY A 150 -3.48 -1.18 -14.16
C GLY A 150 -3.02 -2.63 -13.99
N THR A 151 -3.49 -3.55 -14.84
CA THR A 151 -3.13 -4.97 -14.75
C THR A 151 -1.64 -5.21 -14.98
N VAL A 152 -1.06 -4.55 -15.98
CA VAL A 152 0.39 -4.63 -16.27
C VAL A 152 1.18 -4.08 -15.09
N GLU A 153 0.76 -2.97 -14.50
CA GLU A 153 1.42 -2.38 -13.34
C GLU A 153 1.40 -3.35 -12.13
N VAL A 154 0.23 -3.92 -11.80
CA VAL A 154 0.09 -4.90 -10.71
C VAL A 154 0.99 -6.12 -10.95
N ALA A 155 0.94 -6.68 -12.17
CA ALA A 155 1.72 -7.86 -12.53
C ALA A 155 3.23 -7.59 -12.50
N GLY A 156 3.66 -6.44 -13.02
CA GLY A 156 5.06 -6.03 -12.99
C GLY A 156 5.57 -5.81 -11.57
N LEU A 157 4.81 -5.13 -10.71
CA LEU A 157 5.17 -4.99 -9.30
C LEU A 157 5.25 -6.34 -8.59
N ALA A 158 4.35 -7.28 -8.89
CA ALA A 158 4.42 -8.64 -8.34
C ALA A 158 5.64 -9.43 -8.84
N ALA A 159 6.17 -9.11 -10.03
CA ALA A 159 7.36 -9.73 -10.59
C ALA A 159 8.67 -9.10 -10.05
N PHE A 160 8.62 -7.88 -9.50
CA PHE A 160 9.81 -7.13 -9.07
C PHE A 160 10.74 -7.90 -8.12
N PRO A 161 10.28 -8.59 -7.04
CA PRO A 161 11.16 -9.35 -6.16
C PRO A 161 11.97 -10.42 -6.91
N ARG A 162 11.36 -11.06 -7.92
CA ARG A 162 12.04 -12.06 -8.75
C ARG A 162 13.08 -11.41 -9.65
N ALA A 163 12.74 -10.30 -10.29
CA ALA A 163 13.66 -9.54 -11.14
C ALA A 163 14.87 -9.02 -10.33
N TYR A 164 14.63 -8.51 -9.12
CA TYR A 164 15.69 -8.07 -8.22
C TYR A 164 16.63 -9.22 -7.84
N ARG A 165 16.06 -10.37 -7.44
CA ARG A 165 16.84 -11.56 -7.06
C ARG A 165 17.68 -12.10 -8.22
N ALA A 166 17.16 -12.06 -9.44
CA ALA A 166 17.89 -12.53 -10.62
C ALA A 166 19.16 -11.71 -10.89
N LEU A 167 19.16 -10.41 -10.55
CA LEU A 167 20.27 -9.50 -10.81
C LEU A 167 21.21 -9.32 -9.61
N TYR A 168 20.65 -9.25 -8.40
CA TYR A 168 21.38 -8.89 -7.17
C TYR A 168 21.49 -10.03 -6.14
N GLY A 169 20.85 -11.18 -6.38
CA GLY A 169 20.78 -12.28 -5.42
C GLY A 169 19.77 -12.04 -4.29
N SER A 170 19.82 -12.86 -3.23
CA SER A 170 18.91 -12.74 -2.09
C SER A 170 19.10 -11.40 -1.35
N PRO A 171 18.03 -10.65 -1.01
CA PRO A 171 18.11 -9.34 -0.33
C PRO A 171 18.73 -9.35 1.10
N THR A 172 19.22 -10.49 1.59
CA THR A 172 19.65 -10.71 2.98
C THR A 172 21.16 -10.62 3.22
N THR A 173 21.99 -10.42 2.19
CA THR A 173 23.44 -10.66 2.30
C THR A 173 24.26 -9.52 2.92
N LYS A 174 23.67 -8.37 3.27
CA LYS A 174 24.41 -7.27 3.91
C LYS A 174 23.69 -6.76 5.16
N PRO A 175 24.08 -7.20 6.38
CA PRO A 175 23.67 -6.51 7.59
C PRO A 175 24.21 -5.08 7.50
N ALA A 176 23.32 -4.09 7.57
CA ALA A 176 23.73 -2.71 7.81
C ALA A 176 24.48 -2.70 9.14
N ARG A 177 25.80 -2.48 9.08
CA ARG A 177 26.61 -2.19 10.25
C ARG A 177 25.96 -0.95 10.87
N ARG A 178 25.38 -1.08 12.08
CA ARG A 178 25.00 0.09 12.87
C ARG A 178 26.27 0.93 13.01
N VAL A 179 26.23 2.15 12.51
CA VAL A 179 27.18 3.21 12.88
C VAL A 179 26.50 4.01 13.99
#